data_AF-A0A817YDA0-F1
#
_entry.id   AF-A0A817YDA0-F1
#
_cell.length_a   1.000
_cell.length_b   1.000
_cell.length_c   1.000
_cell.angle_alpha   90.00
_cell.angle_beta   90.00
_cell.angle_gamma   90.00
#
_symmetry.space_group_name_H-M   'P 1'
#
loop_
_entity.id
_entity.type
_entity.pdbx_description
1 polymer ?
#
loop_
_entity_poly.entity_id
_entity_poly.type
_entity_poly.pdbx_seq_one_letter_code
_entity_poly.pdbx_strand_id
1 'polypeptide(L)'
;MNIVQYIMVMILCHLACTISLTLALYESEKLHNDRANADPFLIAVYWTTHDYDLHTVASLQVVTNPFATREFSPVHQQVFANLKQLNAEYTRYAVWFPYPKLAVAELDPPSGIFQCGNVGENFSINLSCEQNGGVISQVDFASYGTSTGTCGQLQQGTCHAANSSDIVK
;
A
#
# COMPACT_ATOMS: atom_id res chain seq x y z
N MET A 1 -1.22 92.86 -1.83
CA MET A 1 -1.98 91.81 -1.13
C MET A 1 -1.31 91.60 0.22
N ASN A 2 -1.97 91.92 1.33
CA ASN A 2 -1.31 92.03 2.64
C ASN A 2 -1.15 90.64 3.29
N ILE A 3 -0.11 90.47 4.12
CA ILE A 3 0.24 89.22 4.82
C ILE A 3 -0.98 88.53 5.47
N VAL A 4 -1.90 89.32 6.02
CA VAL A 4 -3.15 88.84 6.64
C VAL A 4 -4.02 88.05 5.65
N GLN A 5 -4.04 88.43 4.38
CA GLN A 5 -4.84 87.78 3.34
C GLN A 5 -4.24 86.43 2.91
N TYR A 6 -2.91 86.29 2.91
CA TYR A 6 -2.24 85.00 2.69
C TYR A 6 -2.46 84.03 3.87
N ILE A 7 -2.39 84.53 5.10
CA ILE A 7 -2.65 83.73 6.30
C ILE A 7 -4.09 83.21 6.29
N MET A 8 -5.07 84.06 5.95
CA MET A 8 -6.48 83.66 5.84
C MET A 8 -6.72 82.58 4.77
N VAL A 9 -6.08 82.68 3.60
CA VAL A 9 -6.22 81.68 2.53
C VAL A 9 -5.57 80.34 2.93
N MET A 10 -4.42 80.37 3.61
CA MET A 10 -3.75 79.16 4.09
C MET A 10 -4.58 78.45 5.18
N ILE A 11 -5.17 79.22 6.11
CA ILE A 11 -6.06 78.66 7.15
C ILE A 11 -7.31 78.04 6.53
N LEU A 12 -7.94 78.72 5.56
CA LEU A 12 -9.10 78.18 4.84
C LEU A 12 -8.75 76.91 4.04
N CYS A 13 -7.58 76.87 3.41
CA CYS A 13 -7.12 75.70 2.66
C CYS A 13 -6.82 74.51 3.59
N HIS A 14 -6.23 74.75 4.76
CA HIS A 14 -6.01 73.70 5.76
C HIS A 14 -7.32 73.17 6.34
N LEU A 15 -8.27 74.05 6.68
CA LEU A 15 -9.60 73.63 7.14
C LEU A 15 -10.35 72.82 6.08
N ALA A 16 -10.32 73.25 4.82
CA ALA A 16 -10.95 72.49 3.73
C ALA A 16 -10.31 71.11 3.53
N CYS A 17 -8.97 71.02 3.63
CA CYS A 17 -8.24 69.77 3.47
C CYS A 17 -8.51 68.80 4.63
N THR A 18 -8.52 69.28 5.88
CA THR A 18 -8.82 68.44 7.05
C THR A 18 -10.26 67.93 7.00
N ILE A 19 -11.23 68.78 6.65
CA ILE A 19 -12.63 68.38 6.47
C ILE A 19 -12.73 67.28 5.40
N SER A 20 -12.08 67.47 4.24
CA SER A 20 -12.10 66.50 3.15
C SER A 20 -11.50 65.15 3.56
N LEU A 21 -10.37 65.14 4.28
CA LEU A 21 -9.78 63.90 4.80
C LEU A 21 -10.69 63.22 5.84
N THR A 22 -11.32 63.98 6.75
CA THR A 22 -12.21 63.40 7.76
C THR A 22 -13.47 62.77 7.16
N LEU A 23 -14.05 63.39 6.13
CA LEU A 23 -15.19 62.83 5.39
C LEU A 23 -14.84 61.54 4.65
N ALA A 24 -13.67 61.50 4.01
CA ALA A 24 -13.20 60.30 3.31
C ALA A 24 -12.94 59.12 4.25
N LEU A 25 -12.38 59.38 5.44
CA LEU A 25 -12.18 58.35 6.46
C LEU A 25 -13.53 57.85 7.03
N TYR A 26 -14.51 58.73 7.23
CA TYR A 26 -15.84 58.36 7.69
C TYR A 26 -16.59 57.47 6.69
N GLU A 27 -16.53 57.78 5.39
CA GLU A 27 -17.12 56.92 4.36
C GLU A 27 -16.43 55.55 4.26
N SER A 28 -15.11 55.51 4.40
CA SER A 28 -14.35 54.25 4.40
C SER A 28 -14.73 53.35 5.58
N GLU A 29 -14.92 53.93 6.77
CA GLU A 29 -15.30 53.19 7.97
C GLU A 29 -16.73 52.66 7.87
N LYS A 30 -17.65 53.45 7.30
CA LYS A 30 -19.03 53.03 7.04
C LYS A 30 -19.11 51.84 6.07
N LEU A 31 -18.36 51.86 4.97
CA LEU A 31 -18.30 50.74 4.02
C LEU A 31 -17.72 49.46 4.63
N HIS A 32 -16.75 49.58 5.56
CA HIS A 32 -16.22 48.43 6.29
C HIS A 32 -17.27 47.83 7.23
N ASN A 33 -18.02 48.68 7.94
CA ASN A 33 -19.04 48.25 8.89
C ASN A 33 -20.27 47.64 8.19
N ASP A 34 -20.64 48.14 7.01
CA ASP A 34 -21.75 47.58 6.21
C ASP A 34 -21.42 46.18 5.66
N ARG A 35 -20.14 45.84 5.44
CA ARG A 35 -19.73 44.47 5.05
C ARG A 35 -19.67 43.50 6.23
N ALA A 36 -19.51 44.01 7.45
CA ALA A 36 -19.54 43.20 8.67
C ALA A 36 -20.97 42.89 9.15
N ASN A 37 -21.97 43.59 8.58
CA ASN A 37 -23.38 43.48 8.96
C ASN A 37 -24.23 42.91 7.81
N ALA A 38 -23.68 41.95 7.06
CA ALA A 38 -24.51 41.10 6.23
C ALA A 38 -25.46 40.32 7.16
N ASP A 39 -26.76 40.37 6.88
CA ASP A 39 -27.78 39.61 7.62
C ASP A 39 -27.26 38.19 7.88
N PRO A 40 -27.28 37.68 9.13
CA PRO A 40 -26.78 36.35 9.42
C PRO A 40 -27.60 35.34 8.61
N PHE A 41 -26.99 34.82 7.55
CA PHE A 41 -27.63 33.80 6.73
C PHE A 41 -27.77 32.55 7.61
N LEU A 42 -29.02 32.13 7.81
CA LEU A 42 -29.34 31.08 8.74
C LEU A 42 -29.13 29.73 8.04
N ILE A 43 -28.00 29.07 8.31
CA ILE A 43 -27.75 27.71 7.83
C ILE A 43 -28.59 26.74 8.66
N ALA A 44 -29.70 26.28 8.11
CA ALA A 44 -30.47 25.19 8.69
C ALA A 44 -29.87 23.85 8.25
N VAL A 45 -29.26 23.11 9.18
CA VAL A 45 -28.76 21.74 8.95
C VAL A 45 -29.85 20.75 9.33
N TYR A 46 -30.33 20.00 8.36
CA TYR A 46 -31.34 18.95 8.56
C TYR A 46 -30.67 17.57 8.51
N TRP A 47 -30.59 16.89 9.65
CA TRP A 47 -29.99 15.55 9.77
C TRP A 47 -30.93 14.40 9.38
N THR A 48 -32.12 14.72 8.86
CA THR A 48 -33.16 13.73 8.51
C THR A 48 -32.99 13.16 7.11
N THR A 49 -32.15 13.77 6.28
CA THR A 49 -31.79 13.31 4.94
C THR A 49 -30.40 12.70 4.99
N HIS A 50 -30.28 11.43 4.57
CA HIS A 50 -28.99 10.81 4.31
C HIS A 50 -28.72 10.89 2.80
N ASP A 51 -27.50 11.26 2.41
CA ASP A 51 -27.11 11.34 1.00
C ASP A 51 -26.81 9.95 0.41
N TYR A 52 -26.34 9.03 1.25
CA TYR A 52 -26.04 7.63 0.91
C TYR A 52 -25.95 6.78 2.17
N ASP A 53 -26.25 5.49 2.04
CA ASP A 53 -26.01 4.52 3.09
C ASP A 53 -24.51 4.22 3.22
N LEU A 54 -24.01 4.18 4.45
CA LEU A 54 -22.64 3.77 4.74
C LEU A 54 -22.49 2.26 4.52
N HIS A 55 -21.87 1.88 3.41
CA HIS A 55 -21.53 0.49 3.11
C HIS A 55 -20.13 0.15 3.65
N THR A 56 -20.06 -0.71 4.67
CA THR A 56 -18.78 -1.19 5.22
C THR A 56 -18.54 -2.62 4.77
N VAL A 57 -17.45 -2.84 4.05
CA VAL A 57 -17.10 -4.15 3.48
C VAL A 57 -15.85 -4.70 4.15
N ALA A 58 -15.86 -6.00 4.44
CA ALA A 58 -14.66 -6.67 4.94
C ALA A 58 -13.61 -6.70 3.81
N SER A 59 -12.47 -6.06 4.05
CA SER A 59 -11.30 -6.16 3.18
C SER A 59 -10.28 -7.10 3.79
N LEU A 60 -9.61 -7.87 2.93
CA LEU A 60 -8.62 -8.85 3.36
C LEU A 60 -7.36 -8.74 2.52
N GLN A 61 -6.22 -8.65 3.22
CA GLN A 61 -4.91 -8.64 2.61
C GLN A 61 -4.18 -9.94 2.93
N VAL A 62 -4.01 -10.80 1.93
CA VAL A 62 -3.26 -12.04 2.08
C VAL A 62 -1.80 -11.78 1.72
N VAL A 63 -0.92 -11.86 2.72
CA VAL A 63 0.53 -11.74 2.53
C VAL A 63 1.07 -13.09 2.07
N THR A 64 1.84 -13.08 0.97
CA THR A 64 2.53 -14.28 0.49
C THR A 64 3.52 -14.80 1.56
N ASN A 65 3.26 -16.00 2.07
CA ASN A 65 4.09 -16.71 3.05
C ASN A 65 4.29 -18.16 2.58
N PRO A 66 5.50 -18.74 2.62
CA PRO A 66 5.76 -20.14 2.27
C PRO A 66 4.74 -21.16 2.81
N PHE A 67 4.32 -21.05 4.08
CA PHE A 67 3.36 -21.99 4.67
C PHE A 67 1.95 -21.85 4.09
N ALA A 68 1.56 -20.64 3.66
CA ALA A 68 0.28 -20.42 3.02
C ALA A 68 0.35 -20.74 1.52
N THR A 69 1.46 -20.46 0.83
CA THR A 69 1.55 -20.50 -0.63
C THR A 69 2.03 -21.82 -1.21
N ARG A 70 2.69 -22.69 -0.43
CA ARG A 70 3.20 -23.98 -0.90
C ARG A 70 2.13 -25.06 -0.77
N GLU A 71 1.75 -25.71 -1.86
CA GLU A 71 0.70 -26.75 -1.86
C GLU A 71 0.98 -27.91 -0.91
N PHE A 72 2.25 -28.30 -0.73
CA PHE A 72 2.66 -29.36 0.19
C PHE A 72 2.58 -28.95 1.67
N SER A 73 2.40 -27.66 1.97
CA SER A 73 2.25 -27.21 3.35
C SER A 73 0.97 -27.79 3.95
N PRO A 74 1.03 -28.37 5.17
CA PRO A 74 -0.13 -28.99 5.80
C PRO A 74 -1.28 -28.01 6.07
N VAL A 75 -1.03 -26.70 6.01
CA VAL A 75 -2.04 -25.66 6.24
C VAL A 75 -2.55 -25.00 4.96
N HIS A 76 -1.96 -25.29 3.79
CA HIS A 76 -2.28 -24.61 2.52
C HIS A 76 -3.77 -24.70 2.19
N GLN A 77 -4.31 -25.92 2.13
CA GLN A 77 -5.70 -26.16 1.76
C GLN A 77 -6.67 -25.52 2.75
N GLN A 78 -6.39 -25.64 4.05
CA GLN A 78 -7.26 -25.07 5.09
C GLN A 78 -7.26 -23.54 5.07
N VAL A 79 -6.10 -22.92 4.83
CA VAL A 79 -6.00 -21.46 4.70
C VAL A 79 -6.89 -20.99 3.55
N PHE A 80 -6.77 -21.56 2.35
CA PHE A 80 -7.57 -21.14 1.21
C PHE A 80 -9.06 -21.48 1.32
N ALA A 81 -9.41 -22.58 1.97
CA ALA A 81 -10.81 -22.91 2.29
C ALA A 81 -11.43 -21.86 3.23
N ASN A 82 -10.72 -21.47 4.29
CA ASN A 82 -11.18 -20.46 5.23
C ASN A 82 -11.27 -19.07 4.59
N LEU A 83 -10.30 -18.70 3.74
CA LEU A 83 -10.33 -17.45 2.97
C LEU A 83 -11.56 -17.36 2.07
N LYS A 84 -11.93 -18.47 1.40
CA LYS A 84 -13.14 -18.55 0.59
C LYS A 84 -14.42 -18.43 1.43
N GLN A 85 -14.46 -19.06 2.60
CA GLN A 85 -15.60 -18.96 3.52
C GLN A 85 -15.78 -17.57 4.12
N LEU A 86 -14.70 -16.80 4.27
CA LEU A 86 -14.75 -15.45 4.82
C LEU A 86 -15.63 -14.50 3.98
N ASN A 87 -15.84 -14.82 2.70
CA ASN A 87 -16.65 -14.04 1.76
C ASN A 87 -16.31 -12.54 1.75
N ALA A 88 -15.00 -12.22 1.86
CA ALA A 88 -14.53 -10.85 1.84
C ALA A 88 -14.72 -10.24 0.44
N GLU A 89 -15.42 -9.12 0.38
CA GLU A 89 -15.83 -8.47 -0.86
C GLU A 89 -14.63 -7.88 -1.63
N TYR A 90 -13.58 -7.49 -0.91
CA TYR A 90 -12.35 -6.94 -1.48
C TYR A 90 -11.12 -7.67 -0.94
N THR A 91 -10.79 -8.81 -1.57
CA THR A 91 -9.59 -9.58 -1.26
C THR A 91 -8.45 -9.19 -2.20
N ARG A 92 -7.29 -8.82 -1.64
CA ARG A 92 -6.09 -8.51 -2.42
C ARG A 92 -4.88 -9.30 -1.92
N TYR A 93 -4.04 -9.72 -2.86
CA TYR A 93 -2.71 -10.25 -2.54
C TYR A 93 -1.74 -9.10 -2.29
N ALA A 94 -1.06 -9.13 -1.14
CA ALA A 94 0.03 -8.21 -0.86
C ALA A 94 1.37 -8.88 -1.13
N VAL A 95 1.95 -8.49 -2.27
CA VAL A 95 3.30 -8.83 -2.68
C VAL A 95 4.28 -7.82 -2.08
N TRP A 96 4.51 -7.92 -0.77
CA TRP A 96 5.37 -6.95 -0.06
C TRP A 96 6.88 -7.19 -0.32
N PHE A 97 7.23 -8.37 -0.82
CA PHE A 97 8.54 -8.70 -1.37
C PHE A 97 8.34 -9.52 -2.64
N PRO A 98 9.11 -9.30 -3.73
CA PRO A 98 9.09 -10.18 -4.88
C PRO A 98 9.67 -11.52 -4.43
N TYR A 99 8.83 -12.44 -3.95
CA TYR A 99 9.23 -13.84 -3.83
C TYR A 99 9.49 -14.33 -5.26
N PRO A 100 10.75 -14.57 -5.65
CA PRO A 100 11.06 -14.94 -7.02
C PRO A 100 10.58 -16.37 -7.28
N LYS A 101 10.46 -16.72 -8.56
CA LYS A 101 9.93 -18.01 -9.01
C LYS A 101 10.60 -19.19 -8.28
N LEU A 102 9.79 -20.17 -7.90
CA LEU A 102 10.12 -21.24 -6.96
C LEU A 102 10.84 -22.42 -7.65
N ALA A 103 12.16 -22.57 -7.49
CA ALA A 103 12.95 -23.73 -7.96
C ALA A 103 12.91 -24.90 -6.96
N VAL A 104 12.80 -26.13 -7.46
CA VAL A 104 12.80 -27.39 -6.67
C VAL A 104 14.08 -28.19 -6.95
N ALA A 105 14.71 -28.72 -5.90
CA ALA A 105 15.66 -29.83 -6.01
C ALA A 105 15.22 -30.99 -5.09
N GLU A 106 15.35 -32.21 -5.59
CA GLU A 106 15.05 -33.49 -4.94
C GLU A 106 16.31 -34.36 -4.94
N LEU A 107 16.76 -34.74 -3.75
CA LEU A 107 17.91 -35.62 -3.55
C LEU A 107 17.46 -36.95 -2.95
N ASP A 108 18.16 -38.01 -3.34
CA ASP A 108 18.10 -39.31 -2.68
C ASP A 108 19.17 -39.38 -1.58
N PRO A 109 18.81 -39.64 -0.31
CA PRO A 109 19.79 -39.94 0.72
C PRO A 109 19.93 -41.44 0.94
N PRO A 110 21.09 -41.87 1.47
CA PRO A 110 21.49 -43.29 1.56
C PRO A 110 20.71 -44.12 2.58
N SER A 111 19.57 -43.63 3.09
CA SER A 111 18.70 -44.30 4.06
C SER A 111 17.25 -44.46 3.60
N GLY A 112 16.90 -44.09 2.36
CA GLY A 112 15.54 -44.19 1.82
C GLY A 112 14.57 -43.10 2.31
N ILE A 113 15.08 -41.97 2.81
CA ILE A 113 14.28 -40.82 3.28
C ILE A 113 14.54 -39.61 2.39
N PHE A 114 13.89 -39.48 1.24
CA PHE A 114 14.10 -38.37 0.30
C PHE A 114 14.24 -37.00 0.98
N GLN A 115 15.33 -36.28 0.68
CA GLN A 115 15.48 -34.88 1.08
C GLN A 115 15.14 -34.00 -0.11
N CYS A 116 14.03 -33.29 0.01
CA CYS A 116 13.59 -32.36 -1.00
C CYS A 116 13.53 -30.95 -0.43
N GLY A 117 13.64 -29.98 -1.32
CA GLY A 117 13.17 -28.65 -0.99
C GLY A 117 12.88 -27.82 -2.22
N ASN A 118 12.11 -26.78 -1.96
CA ASN A 118 11.74 -25.79 -2.94
C ASN A 118 12.04 -24.42 -2.36
N VAL A 119 12.74 -23.59 -3.13
CA VAL A 119 13.17 -22.25 -2.74
C VAL A 119 12.89 -21.27 -3.87
N GLY A 120 12.65 -20.01 -3.54
CA GLY A 120 12.59 -18.97 -4.56
C GLY A 120 13.95 -18.81 -5.25
N GLU A 121 13.96 -18.32 -6.48
CA GLU A 121 15.16 -17.83 -7.15
C GLU A 121 15.91 -16.83 -6.24
N ASN A 122 17.24 -16.90 -6.23
CA ASN A 122 18.15 -16.20 -5.30
C ASN A 122 18.10 -16.65 -3.83
N PHE A 123 17.34 -17.69 -3.48
CA PHE A 123 17.44 -18.32 -2.16
C PHE A 123 18.24 -19.62 -2.25
N SER A 124 18.96 -19.93 -1.17
CA SER A 124 19.70 -21.18 -1.05
C SER A 124 18.84 -22.25 -0.39
N ILE A 125 18.80 -23.41 -1.01
CA ILE A 125 18.31 -24.64 -0.40
C ILE A 125 19.46 -25.29 0.38
N ASN A 126 19.22 -25.66 1.62
CA ASN A 126 20.18 -26.43 2.41
C ASN A 126 19.67 -27.88 2.47
N LEU A 127 20.45 -28.79 1.90
CA LEU A 127 20.21 -30.23 1.92
C LEU A 127 21.40 -30.85 2.64
N SER A 128 21.11 -31.59 3.71
CA SER A 128 22.14 -32.10 4.61
C SER A 128 21.75 -33.45 5.15
N CYS A 129 22.60 -34.44 4.87
CA CYS A 129 22.46 -35.80 5.39
C CYS A 129 22.86 -35.92 6.88
N GLU A 130 23.22 -34.82 7.54
CA GLU A 130 23.79 -34.78 8.90
C GLU A 130 22.97 -35.49 9.97
N GLN A 131 21.63 -35.52 9.86
CA GLN A 131 20.81 -36.22 10.85
C GLN A 131 21.00 -37.75 10.84
N ASN A 132 21.48 -38.32 9.73
CA ASN A 132 21.63 -39.77 9.55
C ASN A 132 23.08 -40.19 9.21
N GLY A 133 24.04 -39.26 9.24
CA GLY A 133 25.46 -39.55 8.95
C GLY A 133 25.74 -40.01 7.51
N GLY A 134 24.84 -39.72 6.56
CA GLY A 134 24.96 -40.11 5.16
C GLY A 134 25.78 -39.13 4.31
N VAL A 135 26.07 -39.53 3.07
CA VAL A 135 26.56 -38.65 2.01
C VAL A 135 25.53 -38.60 0.88
N ILE A 136 25.40 -37.45 0.22
CA ILE A 136 24.54 -37.33 -0.96
C ILE A 136 25.14 -38.18 -2.07
N SER A 137 24.42 -39.21 -2.52
CA SER A 137 24.88 -40.12 -3.58
C SER A 137 24.29 -39.80 -4.94
N GLN A 138 23.09 -39.22 -5.00
CA GLN A 138 22.38 -38.96 -6.24
C GLN A 138 21.39 -37.79 -6.10
N VAL A 139 21.20 -37.07 -7.21
CA VAL A 139 20.10 -36.14 -7.42
C VAL A 139 19.06 -36.82 -8.32
N ASP A 140 17.88 -37.13 -7.78
CA ASP A 140 16.82 -37.80 -8.54
C ASP A 140 16.07 -36.83 -9.45
N PHE A 141 15.87 -35.60 -8.98
CA PHE A 141 15.17 -34.58 -9.73
C PHE A 141 15.69 -33.18 -9.40
N ALA A 142 15.86 -32.36 -10.43
CA ALA A 142 16.20 -30.95 -10.27
C ALA A 142 15.52 -30.14 -11.37
N SER A 143 14.86 -29.06 -10.98
CA SER A 143 14.19 -28.18 -11.93
C SER A 143 14.22 -26.74 -11.45
N TYR A 144 14.95 -25.92 -12.21
CA TYR A 144 14.85 -24.48 -12.13
C TYR A 144 13.69 -24.00 -13.01
N GLY A 145 12.56 -23.64 -12.41
CA GLY A 145 11.35 -23.27 -13.16
C GLY A 145 10.07 -23.36 -12.34
N THR A 146 9.02 -23.97 -12.89
CA THR A 146 7.68 -24.08 -12.27
C THR A 146 7.31 -25.53 -11.97
N SER A 147 8.18 -26.27 -11.28
CA SER A 147 7.94 -27.67 -10.90
C SER A 147 6.83 -27.81 -9.86
N THR A 148 6.16 -28.96 -9.87
CA THR A 148 5.00 -29.28 -9.02
C THR A 148 5.15 -30.66 -8.37
N GLY A 149 4.23 -31.05 -7.48
CA GLY A 149 4.23 -32.37 -6.83
C GLY A 149 4.69 -32.35 -5.37
N THR A 150 4.80 -33.55 -4.79
CA THR A 150 5.23 -33.77 -3.41
C THR A 150 6.64 -34.34 -3.36
N CYS A 151 7.35 -34.17 -2.25
CA CYS A 151 8.67 -34.78 -2.05
C CYS A 151 8.60 -36.31 -2.23
N GLY A 152 9.54 -36.89 -2.98
CA GLY A 152 9.52 -38.26 -3.50
C GLY A 152 8.90 -38.39 -4.90
N GLN A 153 8.19 -37.36 -5.39
CA GLN A 153 7.37 -37.40 -6.61
C GLN A 153 7.30 -36.03 -7.30
N LEU A 154 8.41 -35.27 -7.33
CA LEU A 154 8.38 -33.96 -7.97
C LEU A 154 8.38 -34.11 -9.50
N GLN A 155 7.65 -33.20 -10.15
CA GLN A 155 7.44 -33.22 -11.58
C GLN A 155 7.88 -31.91 -12.20
N GLN A 156 8.51 -32.03 -13.38
CA GLN A 156 8.87 -30.88 -14.20
C GLN A 156 7.61 -30.14 -14.65
N GLY A 157 7.62 -28.81 -14.54
CA GLY A 157 6.53 -27.96 -15.04
C GLY A 157 6.75 -27.46 -16.46
N THR A 158 5.86 -26.58 -16.89
CA THR A 158 5.89 -25.95 -18.23
C THR A 158 7.08 -25.01 -18.43
N CYS A 159 7.61 -24.43 -17.35
CA CYS A 159 8.84 -23.65 -17.35
C CYS A 159 9.92 -24.46 -16.63
N HIS A 160 11.03 -24.75 -17.32
CA HIS A 160 12.15 -25.53 -16.80
C HIS A 160 13.43 -25.20 -17.58
N ALA A 161 14.55 -25.05 -16.88
CA ALA A 161 15.86 -24.95 -17.51
C ALA A 161 16.46 -26.35 -17.73
N ALA A 162 16.70 -26.72 -18.99
CA ALA A 162 17.13 -28.07 -19.36
C ALA A 162 18.45 -28.54 -18.71
N ASN A 163 19.31 -27.60 -18.31
CA ASN A 163 20.58 -27.86 -17.64
C ASN A 163 20.47 -27.95 -16.10
N SER A 164 19.26 -27.88 -15.53
CA SER A 164 19.07 -27.87 -14.07
C SER A 164 19.73 -29.07 -13.40
N SER A 165 19.50 -30.28 -13.93
CA SER A 165 20.06 -31.51 -13.38
C SER A 165 21.56 -31.62 -13.54
N ASP A 166 22.15 -31.03 -14.57
CA ASP A 166 23.60 -31.12 -14.80
C ASP A 166 24.39 -30.17 -13.92
N ILE A 167 23.76 -29.09 -13.43
CA ILE A 167 24.40 -28.13 -12.53
C ILE A 167 24.54 -28.68 -11.10
N VAL A 168 23.60 -29.52 -10.66
CA VAL A 168 23.51 -29.96 -9.25
C VAL A 168 24.00 -31.39 -8.99
N LYS A 169 24.34 -32.14 -10.05
CA LYS A 169 24.91 -33.49 -9.97
C LYS A 169 26.35 -33.51 -9.49
#